data_AF-A0A317NAP4-F1
#
_entry.id   AF-A0A317NAP4-F1
#
_cell.length_a   1.000
_cell.length_b   1.000
_cell.length_c   1.000
_cell.angle_alpha   90.00
_cell.angle_beta   90.00
_cell.angle_gamma   90.00
#
_symmetry.space_group_name_H-M   'P 1'
#
loop_
_entity.id
_entity.type
_entity.pdbx_description
1 polymer ?
#
loop_
_entity_poly.entity_id
_entity_poly.type
_entity_poly.pdbx_seq_one_letter_code
_entity_poly.pdbx_strand_id
1 'polypeptide(L)'
;MRTVITPRPGTHARFSTNRFHDTWHVLSDDRGARMLARLLWGLSFQAKPGTVVLLDREFLTPTPFDADPADPIVLAPGWCTRFDEHSAAQLKRVARSGDSSTVRWHTFGLEQALTAEESDYRRVRGEISRRRGILVLSPATPDDARRWALDAARLDSSYNGYGTDYTYLDEWNYGHDGEIQVFRRFRQMTSVARQARAQVLGRADAPTDPDSVRVAVWDEAEKVRGEAHLRIREWRGAGYVLGAAAADMLARADVRSLDDLAELGAVETYRRLRAAEVPGLTPEMLWALEGALTNRDRRSIAPERRRALLAELGPGPEPKSRPRRRYRAPIRPIHR
;
A
#
# COMPACT_ATOMS: atom_id res chain seq x y z
N MET A 1 4.45 -5.14 32.15
CA MET A 1 3.86 -6.09 31.17
C MET A 1 4.08 -7.53 31.65
N ARG A 2 3.08 -8.41 31.53
CA ARG A 2 3.14 -9.80 32.03
C ARG A 2 3.00 -10.85 30.93
N THR A 3 2.10 -10.62 29.96
CA THR A 3 1.81 -11.58 28.90
C THR A 3 1.93 -10.90 27.55
N VAL A 4 2.66 -11.52 26.63
CA VAL A 4 2.78 -11.08 25.24
C VAL A 4 2.17 -12.17 24.37
N ILE A 5 1.15 -11.83 23.60
CA ILE A 5 0.51 -12.70 22.64
C ILE A 5 1.03 -12.32 21.26
N THR A 6 1.53 -13.29 20.52
CA THR A 6 1.98 -13.09 19.14
C THR A 6 1.29 -14.12 18.24
N PRO A 7 0.99 -13.80 16.97
CA PRO A 7 0.50 -14.79 16.04
C PRO A 7 1.47 -15.97 15.91
N ARG A 8 0.94 -17.15 15.57
CA ARG A 8 1.77 -18.33 15.38
C ARG A 8 2.76 -18.12 14.22
N PRO A 9 4.02 -18.61 14.35
CA PRO A 9 4.95 -18.64 13.23
C PRO A 9 4.34 -19.29 11.99
N GLY A 10 4.73 -18.79 10.82
CA GLY A 10 4.15 -19.25 9.53
C GLY A 10 2.81 -18.61 9.15
N THR A 11 2.24 -17.74 9.99
CA THR A 11 1.12 -16.89 9.58
C THR A 11 1.56 -16.01 8.40
N HIS A 12 0.76 -15.98 7.33
CA HIS A 12 1.15 -15.33 6.06
C HIS A 12 0.80 -13.84 5.96
N ALA A 13 0.06 -13.27 6.91
CA ALA A 13 -0.19 -11.84 6.94
C ALA A 13 1.13 -11.07 7.12
N ARG A 14 1.25 -9.94 6.45
CA ARG A 14 2.42 -9.05 6.56
C ARG A 14 1.93 -7.63 6.74
N PHE A 15 2.62 -6.91 7.61
CA PHE A 15 2.34 -5.53 7.95
C PHE A 15 3.58 -4.69 7.70
N SER A 16 3.38 -3.41 7.47
CA SER A 16 4.42 -2.38 7.57
C SER A 16 3.85 -1.21 8.37
N THR A 17 4.72 -0.32 8.81
CA THR A 17 4.33 0.95 9.42
C THR A 17 5.14 2.09 8.84
N ASN A 18 4.56 3.28 8.77
CA ASN A 18 5.29 4.51 8.49
C ASN A 18 4.60 5.71 9.15
N ARG A 19 5.33 6.83 9.22
CA ARG A 19 4.76 8.16 9.52
C ARG A 19 4.72 8.92 8.20
N PHE A 20 3.53 9.35 7.77
CA PHE A 20 3.34 10.15 6.56
C PHE A 20 2.13 11.07 6.77
N HIS A 21 2.09 12.26 6.15
CA HIS A 21 1.02 13.26 6.39
C HIS A 21 0.65 13.47 7.87
N ASP A 22 1.65 13.51 8.75
CA ASP A 22 1.48 13.66 10.19
C ASP A 22 0.55 12.62 10.85
N THR A 23 0.47 11.42 10.28
CA THR A 23 -0.25 10.28 10.86
C THR A 23 0.57 8.99 10.79
N TRP A 24 0.35 8.10 11.77
CA TRP A 24 0.93 6.76 11.78
C TRP A 24 0.05 5.80 10.99
N HIS A 25 0.65 5.03 10.09
CA HIS A 25 -0.10 4.03 9.33
C HIS A 25 0.29 2.61 9.73
N VAL A 26 -0.69 1.72 9.73
CA VAL A 26 -0.51 0.28 9.59
C VAL A 26 -0.88 -0.11 8.18
N LEU A 27 0.11 -0.56 7.42
CA LEU A 27 -0.01 -0.90 5.99
C LEU A 27 -0.06 -2.41 5.82
N SER A 28 -0.95 -2.93 4.97
CA SER A 28 -1.10 -4.37 4.73
C SER A 28 -1.75 -4.68 3.37
N ASP A 29 -2.00 -5.96 3.07
CA ASP A 29 -3.07 -6.41 2.16
C ASP A 29 -4.38 -6.71 2.94
N ASP A 30 -5.45 -7.03 2.23
CA ASP A 30 -6.75 -7.39 2.82
C ASP A 30 -6.66 -8.58 3.79
N ARG A 31 -5.69 -9.50 3.61
CA ARG A 31 -5.53 -10.65 4.51
C ARG A 31 -4.98 -10.19 5.85
N GLY A 32 -4.00 -9.28 5.87
CA GLY A 32 -3.51 -8.72 7.11
C GLY A 32 -4.52 -7.79 7.79
N ALA A 33 -5.34 -7.03 7.05
CA ALA A 33 -6.44 -6.27 7.66
C ALA A 33 -7.47 -7.18 8.35
N ARG A 34 -7.91 -8.27 7.71
CA ARG A 34 -8.77 -9.29 8.34
C ARG A 34 -8.12 -9.95 9.56
N MET A 35 -6.80 -10.14 9.55
CA MET A 35 -6.09 -10.65 10.72
C MET A 35 -6.04 -9.63 11.85
N LEU A 36 -5.71 -8.37 11.55
CA LEU A 36 -5.72 -7.28 12.53
C LEU A 36 -7.11 -7.11 13.17
N ALA A 37 -8.17 -7.19 12.36
CA ALA A 37 -9.55 -7.20 12.83
C ALA A 37 -9.80 -8.33 13.82
N ARG A 38 -9.38 -9.56 13.53
CA ARG A 38 -9.52 -10.71 14.45
C ARG A 38 -8.74 -10.53 15.75
N LEU A 39 -7.55 -9.92 15.68
CA LEU A 39 -6.76 -9.60 16.87
C LEU A 39 -7.49 -8.56 17.74
N LEU A 40 -7.92 -7.44 17.17
CA LEU A 40 -8.67 -6.39 17.88
C LEU A 40 -10.01 -6.89 18.44
N TRP A 41 -10.76 -7.65 17.65
CA TRP A 41 -12.04 -8.22 18.06
C TRP A 41 -11.86 -9.16 19.24
N GLY A 42 -10.95 -10.13 19.14
CA GLY A 42 -10.68 -11.05 20.24
C GLY A 42 -10.17 -10.33 21.50
N LEU A 43 -9.38 -9.26 21.33
CA LEU A 43 -8.87 -8.45 22.45
C LEU A 43 -10.03 -7.82 23.23
N SER A 44 -11.08 -7.38 22.53
CA SER A 44 -12.26 -6.77 23.17
C SER A 44 -13.01 -7.71 24.13
N PHE A 45 -12.86 -9.03 24.00
CA PHE A 45 -13.52 -10.03 24.87
C PHE A 45 -12.54 -10.73 25.83
N GLN A 46 -11.28 -10.85 25.46
CA GLN A 46 -10.30 -11.72 26.12
C GLN A 46 -9.18 -10.95 26.83
N ALA A 47 -9.17 -9.61 26.76
CA ALA A 47 -8.15 -8.79 27.40
C ALA A 47 -8.08 -9.06 28.92
N LYS A 48 -6.84 -9.25 29.40
CA LYS A 48 -6.51 -9.33 30.83
C LYS A 48 -5.48 -8.26 31.16
N PRO A 49 -5.49 -7.68 32.37
CA PRO A 49 -4.49 -6.70 32.77
C PRO A 49 -3.06 -7.18 32.54
N GLY A 50 -2.24 -6.35 31.92
CA GLY A 50 -0.84 -6.65 31.60
C GLY A 50 -0.63 -7.55 30.38
N THR A 51 -1.66 -7.77 29.56
CA THR A 51 -1.59 -8.53 28.30
C THR A 51 -1.55 -7.59 27.11
N VAL A 52 -0.64 -7.84 26.16
CA VAL A 52 -0.58 -7.14 24.88
C VAL A 52 -0.51 -8.13 23.72
N VAL A 53 -0.95 -7.69 22.54
CA VAL A 53 -0.68 -8.41 21.28
C VAL A 53 0.50 -7.74 20.58
N LEU A 54 1.48 -8.52 20.14
CA LEU A 54 2.67 -8.06 19.44
C LEU A 54 2.69 -8.60 18.00
N LEU A 55 2.89 -7.72 17.03
CA LEU A 55 3.30 -8.02 15.67
C LEU A 55 4.74 -7.52 15.48
N ASP A 56 5.70 -8.43 15.63
CA ASP A 56 7.13 -8.14 15.50
C ASP A 56 7.69 -8.63 14.16
N ARG A 57 9.02 -8.57 13.99
CA ARG A 57 9.80 -8.83 12.78
C ARG A 57 9.31 -9.95 11.86
N GLU A 58 8.81 -11.07 12.38
CA GLU A 58 8.30 -12.17 11.54
C GLU A 58 7.07 -11.76 10.69
N PHE A 59 6.27 -10.82 11.20
CA PHE A 59 5.07 -10.30 10.56
C PHE A 59 5.29 -8.95 9.87
N LEU A 60 6.48 -8.37 10.01
CA LEU A 60 6.80 -7.07 9.41
C LEU A 60 7.52 -7.24 8.08
N THR A 61 7.24 -6.31 7.18
CA THR A 61 7.96 -6.09 5.94
C THR A 61 8.33 -4.61 5.86
N PRO A 62 9.38 -4.22 5.11
CA PRO A 62 9.66 -2.81 4.87
C PRO A 62 8.47 -2.08 4.23
N THR A 63 8.48 -0.76 4.27
CA THR A 63 7.43 0.06 3.65
C THR A 63 7.28 -0.31 2.17
N PRO A 64 6.03 -0.31 1.65
CA PRO A 64 5.78 -0.63 0.24
C PRO A 64 6.18 0.49 -0.73
N PHE A 65 6.76 1.59 -0.22
CA PHE A 65 7.06 2.80 -0.98
C PHE A 65 8.57 3.01 -1.17
N ASP A 66 9.33 3.03 -0.08
CA ASP A 66 10.77 3.33 -0.05
C ASP A 66 11.61 2.21 0.59
N ALA A 67 10.96 1.14 1.04
CA ALA A 67 11.56 0.03 1.76
C ALA A 67 12.32 0.46 3.03
N ASP A 68 11.88 1.52 3.71
CA ASP A 68 12.30 1.81 5.07
C ASP A 68 11.86 0.69 6.03
N PRO A 69 12.61 0.47 7.13
CA PRO A 69 12.21 -0.50 8.15
C PRO A 69 10.87 -0.13 8.81
N ALA A 70 10.00 -1.12 8.99
CA ALA A 70 8.78 -0.98 9.79
C ALA A 70 9.09 -1.09 11.29
N ASP A 71 8.31 -0.36 12.10
CA ASP A 71 8.29 -0.51 13.55
C ASP A 71 7.36 -1.68 13.93
N PRO A 72 7.68 -2.44 15.00
CA PRO A 72 6.76 -3.40 15.58
C PRO A 72 5.45 -2.74 16.03
N ILE A 73 4.36 -3.49 15.89
CA ILE A 73 3.02 -3.02 16.26
C ILE A 73 2.60 -3.72 17.55
N VAL A 74 2.13 -2.95 18.53
CA VAL A 74 1.53 -3.43 19.77
C VAL A 74 0.06 -3.03 19.80
N LEU A 75 -0.81 -4.00 20.05
CA LEU A 75 -2.20 -3.74 20.44
C LEU A 75 -2.28 -3.82 21.97
N ALA A 76 -2.54 -2.69 22.61
CA ALA A 76 -2.64 -2.58 24.06
C ALA A 76 -4.09 -2.27 24.45
N PRO A 77 -4.79 -3.12 25.23
CA PRO A 77 -6.15 -2.81 25.67
C PRO A 77 -6.12 -1.68 26.72
N GLY A 78 -6.24 -0.42 26.29
CA GLY A 78 -6.04 0.77 27.11
C GLY A 78 -6.92 0.85 28.36
N TRP A 79 -8.08 0.20 28.35
CA TRP A 79 -8.98 0.10 29.52
C TRP A 79 -8.41 -0.72 30.68
N CYS A 80 -7.46 -1.63 30.43
CA CYS A 80 -6.92 -2.51 31.48
C CYS A 80 -5.41 -2.75 31.42
N THR A 81 -4.72 -2.26 30.39
CA THR A 81 -3.26 -2.38 30.23
C THR A 81 -2.69 -1.06 29.74
N ARG A 82 -2.04 -0.32 30.65
CA ARG A 82 -1.22 0.83 30.29
C ARG A 82 0.04 0.37 29.57
N PHE A 83 0.36 0.98 28.43
CA PHE A 83 1.59 0.73 27.69
C PHE A 83 2.40 2.02 27.53
N ASP A 84 3.45 2.14 28.32
CA ASP A 84 4.33 3.31 28.40
C ASP A 84 5.76 3.00 27.95
N GLU A 85 6.65 3.98 28.09
CA GLU A 85 8.07 3.86 27.77
C GLU A 85 8.77 2.71 28.52
N HIS A 86 8.38 2.47 29.77
CA HIS A 86 8.91 1.36 30.57
C HIS A 86 8.44 0.00 30.01
N SER A 87 7.15 -0.09 29.66
CA SER A 87 6.55 -1.27 29.03
C SER A 87 7.23 -1.60 27.69
N ALA A 88 7.49 -0.59 26.85
CA ALA A 88 8.22 -0.75 25.60
C ALA A 88 9.66 -1.27 25.82
N ALA A 89 10.37 -0.74 26.82
CA ALA A 89 11.71 -1.20 27.18
C ALA A 89 11.71 -2.63 27.75
N GLN A 90 10.67 -3.03 28.48
CA GLN A 90 10.48 -4.40 28.95
C GLN A 90 10.19 -5.35 27.78
N LEU A 91 9.31 -4.97 26.86
CA LEU A 91 8.92 -5.80 25.70
C LEU A 91 10.12 -6.14 24.81
N LYS A 92 11.00 -5.17 24.54
CA LYS A 92 12.24 -5.41 23.78
C LYS A 92 13.18 -6.44 24.41
N ARG A 93 13.07 -6.67 25.73
CA ARG A 93 13.81 -7.72 26.45
C ARG A 93 13.09 -9.06 26.40
N VAL A 94 11.78 -9.07 26.63
CA VAL A 94 10.94 -10.29 26.69
C VAL A 94 10.75 -10.96 25.33
N ALA A 95 10.70 -10.21 24.23
CA ALA A 95 10.64 -10.79 22.87
C ALA A 95 11.85 -11.70 22.54
N ARG A 96 12.86 -11.77 23.41
CA ARG A 96 14.07 -12.59 23.28
C ARG A 96 14.07 -13.84 24.18
N SER A 97 13.09 -14.00 25.08
CA SER A 97 13.01 -15.14 26.01
C SER A 97 12.00 -16.19 25.51
N GLY A 98 12.44 -17.45 25.41
CA GLY A 98 11.80 -18.52 24.64
C GLY A 98 10.73 -19.38 25.32
N ASP A 99 10.11 -18.92 26.41
CA ASP A 99 9.01 -19.67 27.02
C ASP A 99 7.70 -19.37 26.30
N SER A 100 7.31 -20.24 25.37
CA SER A 100 6.09 -20.09 24.57
C SER A 100 5.05 -21.16 24.92
N SER A 101 3.84 -20.73 25.27
CA SER A 101 2.64 -21.56 25.25
C SER A 101 1.70 -21.09 24.15
N THR A 102 0.79 -21.95 23.71
CA THR A 102 -0.24 -21.57 22.72
C THR A 102 -1.53 -21.20 23.43
N VAL A 103 -2.09 -20.04 23.06
CA VAL A 103 -3.45 -19.65 23.45
C VAL A 103 -4.38 -19.79 22.25
N ARG A 104 -5.63 -20.17 22.50
CA ARG A 104 -6.69 -20.11 21.48
C ARG A 104 -7.28 -18.71 21.48
N TRP A 105 -7.20 -18.03 20.34
CA TRP A 105 -7.75 -16.70 20.18
C TRP A 105 -9.16 -16.77 19.60
N HIS A 106 -10.16 -16.38 20.38
CA HIS A 106 -11.55 -16.47 19.97
C HIS A 106 -12.06 -15.18 19.31
N THR A 107 -12.81 -15.32 18.21
CA THR A 107 -13.38 -14.21 17.45
C THR A 107 -14.89 -14.38 17.23
N PHE A 108 -15.59 -14.92 18.23
CA PHE A 108 -17.02 -15.22 18.13
C PHE A 108 -17.83 -13.96 17.80
N GLY A 109 -18.82 -14.11 16.93
CA GLY A 109 -19.73 -13.01 16.56
C GLY A 109 -19.16 -11.97 15.59
N LEU A 110 -17.86 -12.02 15.22
CA LEU A 110 -17.28 -11.05 14.28
C LEU A 110 -18.01 -11.05 12.92
N GLU A 111 -18.19 -12.24 12.34
CA GLU A 111 -18.85 -12.36 11.02
C GLU A 111 -20.31 -11.90 11.07
N GLN A 112 -21.02 -12.16 12.18
CA GLN A 112 -22.39 -11.69 12.38
C GLN A 112 -22.45 -10.17 12.54
N ALA A 113 -21.51 -9.58 13.29
CA ALA A 113 -21.42 -8.15 13.48
C ALA A 113 -21.08 -7.39 12.18
N LEU A 114 -20.36 -8.02 11.25
CA LEU A 114 -20.09 -7.44 9.93
C LEU A 114 -21.35 -7.32 9.06
N THR A 115 -22.35 -8.18 9.28
CA THR A 115 -23.62 -8.17 8.55
C THR A 115 -24.72 -7.33 9.20
N ALA A 116 -24.53 -6.90 10.45
CA ALA A 116 -25.51 -6.10 11.15
C ALA A 116 -25.55 -4.67 10.57
N GLU A 117 -26.74 -4.07 10.50
CA GLU A 117 -26.88 -2.65 10.17
C GLU A 117 -26.09 -1.82 11.19
N GLU A 118 -25.35 -0.85 10.66
CA GLU A 118 -24.46 -0.02 11.46
C GLU A 118 -25.30 0.90 12.35
N SER A 119 -25.18 0.77 13.67
CA SER A 119 -25.77 1.74 14.58
C SER A 119 -25.06 3.09 14.45
N ASP A 120 -25.76 4.16 14.82
CA ASP A 120 -25.29 5.55 14.88
C ASP A 120 -23.78 5.71 15.08
N TYR A 121 -23.21 6.63 14.30
CA TYR A 121 -21.83 7.08 14.43
C TYR A 121 -21.49 7.34 15.91
N ARG A 122 -20.51 6.58 16.43
CA ARG A 122 -19.98 6.74 17.78
C ARG A 122 -18.52 7.12 17.71
N ARG A 123 -18.17 8.23 18.36
CA ARG A 123 -16.77 8.65 18.50
C ARG A 123 -15.94 7.60 19.23
N VAL A 124 -14.90 7.10 18.55
CA VAL A 124 -13.89 6.21 19.13
C VAL A 124 -12.92 7.02 19.97
N ARG A 125 -12.43 6.47 21.10
CA ARG A 125 -11.55 7.18 22.04
C ARG A 125 -10.20 6.48 22.25
N GLY A 126 -9.53 6.02 21.19
CA GLY A 126 -8.23 5.34 21.30
C GLY A 126 -7.04 6.31 21.36
N GLU A 127 -5.85 5.78 21.69
CA GLU A 127 -4.58 6.48 21.55
C GLU A 127 -3.69 5.72 20.54
N ILE A 128 -3.11 6.46 19.59
CA ILE A 128 -2.06 5.97 18.71
C ILE A 128 -0.77 6.70 19.10
N SER A 129 0.28 5.96 19.40
CA SER A 129 1.55 6.56 19.76
C SER A 129 2.74 5.71 19.35
N ARG A 130 3.89 6.35 19.16
CA ARG A 130 5.17 5.65 19.00
C ARG A 130 5.98 5.72 20.28
N ARG A 131 6.30 4.56 20.86
CA ARG A 131 7.07 4.42 22.10
C ARG A 131 8.34 3.61 21.83
N ARG A 132 9.51 4.23 21.92
CA ARG A 132 10.82 3.59 21.62
C ARG A 132 10.86 2.82 20.28
N GLY A 133 10.26 3.34 19.22
CA GLY A 133 10.25 2.63 17.92
C GLY A 133 9.35 1.40 17.91
N ILE A 134 8.25 1.45 18.67
CA ILE A 134 7.13 0.51 18.63
C ILE A 134 5.89 1.37 18.41
N LEU A 135 5.11 1.04 17.38
CA LEU A 135 3.80 1.66 17.15
C LEU A 135 2.79 0.99 18.09
N VAL A 136 2.11 1.79 18.91
CA VAL A 136 1.15 1.33 19.91
C VAL A 136 -0.23 1.78 19.47
N LEU A 137 -1.12 0.82 19.27
CA LEU A 137 -2.55 1.03 19.04
C LEU A 137 -3.28 0.69 20.35
N SER A 138 -3.83 1.70 21.01
CA SER A 138 -4.42 1.57 22.34
C SER A 138 -5.88 2.00 22.36
N PRO A 139 -6.84 1.13 21.99
CA PRO A 139 -8.26 1.43 22.16
C PRO A 139 -8.59 1.66 23.65
N ALA A 140 -9.35 2.71 23.99
CA ALA A 140 -9.64 3.03 25.40
C ALA A 140 -10.74 2.17 26.01
N THR A 141 -11.61 1.54 25.21
CA THR A 141 -12.66 0.65 25.68
C THR A 141 -12.77 -0.62 24.81
N PRO A 142 -13.41 -1.69 25.32
CA PRO A 142 -13.74 -2.85 24.50
C PRO A 142 -14.56 -2.51 23.25
N ASP A 143 -15.47 -1.53 23.34
CA ASP A 143 -16.25 -1.06 22.19
C ASP A 143 -15.37 -0.40 21.12
N ASP A 144 -14.40 0.42 21.54
CA ASP A 144 -13.44 1.05 20.62
C ASP A 144 -12.61 -0.03 19.89
N ALA A 145 -12.18 -1.07 20.61
CA ALA A 145 -11.48 -2.20 20.00
C ALA A 145 -12.36 -2.98 19.00
N ARG A 146 -13.65 -3.17 19.29
CA ARG A 146 -14.62 -3.77 18.35
C ARG A 146 -14.82 -2.89 17.13
N ARG A 147 -14.90 -1.57 17.32
CA ARG A 147 -15.09 -0.63 16.22
C ARG A 147 -13.91 -0.66 15.26
N TRP A 148 -12.68 -0.51 15.78
CA TRP A 148 -11.46 -0.67 14.97
C TRP A 148 -11.37 -2.03 14.27
N ALA A 149 -11.84 -3.10 14.93
CA ALA A 149 -11.88 -4.40 14.31
C ALA A 149 -12.84 -4.47 13.12
N LEU A 150 -14.05 -3.90 13.24
CA LEU A 150 -15.02 -3.87 12.15
C LEU A 150 -14.55 -2.97 11.01
N ASP A 151 -14.01 -1.79 11.32
CA ASP A 151 -13.47 -0.87 10.32
C ASP A 151 -12.33 -1.54 9.54
N ALA A 152 -11.39 -2.20 10.23
CA ALA A 152 -10.32 -2.97 9.58
C ALA A 152 -10.83 -4.17 8.76
N ALA A 153 -11.88 -4.86 9.21
CA ALA A 153 -12.44 -6.01 8.51
C ALA A 153 -13.22 -5.64 7.24
N ARG A 154 -13.76 -4.42 7.19
CA ARG A 154 -14.53 -3.88 6.05
C ARG A 154 -13.64 -3.36 4.92
N LEU A 155 -12.36 -3.11 5.19
CA LEU A 155 -11.43 -2.67 4.17
C LEU A 155 -11.39 -3.64 2.99
N ASP A 156 -11.55 -3.08 1.79
CA ASP A 156 -11.52 -3.82 0.54
C ASP A 156 -10.68 -3.08 -0.50
N SER A 157 -9.43 -3.51 -0.67
CA SER A 157 -8.56 -2.96 -1.72
C SER A 157 -9.07 -3.23 -3.15
N SER A 158 -10.14 -4.01 -3.33
CA SER A 158 -10.82 -4.22 -4.60
C SER A 158 -11.84 -3.12 -4.93
N TYR A 159 -12.33 -2.39 -3.92
CA TYR A 159 -13.45 -1.46 -4.00
C TYR A 159 -13.27 -0.32 -5.02
N ASN A 160 -12.03 0.18 -5.17
CA ASN A 160 -11.74 1.27 -6.10
C ASN A 160 -10.67 0.91 -7.15
N GLY A 161 -10.56 1.78 -8.17
CA GLY A 161 -9.60 1.63 -9.26
C GLY A 161 -8.13 1.82 -8.87
N TYR A 162 -7.84 2.34 -7.66
CA TYR A 162 -6.48 2.56 -7.17
C TYR A 162 -5.88 1.33 -6.50
N GLY A 163 -6.71 0.33 -6.18
CA GLY A 163 -6.22 -0.88 -5.54
C GLY A 163 -5.82 -0.67 -4.09
N THR A 164 -6.42 0.30 -3.40
CA THR A 164 -6.15 0.65 -2.01
C THR A 164 -7.45 0.98 -1.29
N ASP A 165 -7.50 0.78 0.01
CA ASP A 165 -8.60 1.24 0.86
C ASP A 165 -8.07 1.60 2.25
N TYR A 166 -8.76 2.44 3.01
CA TYR A 166 -8.26 2.90 4.31
C TYR A 166 -9.37 3.25 5.29
N THR A 167 -9.01 3.26 6.57
CA THR A 167 -9.84 3.75 7.66
C THR A 167 -8.98 4.41 8.74
N TYR A 168 -9.51 5.46 9.36
CA TYR A 168 -8.83 6.16 10.45
C TYR A 168 -9.16 5.53 11.79
N LEU A 169 -8.17 5.49 12.68
CA LEU A 169 -8.30 4.91 14.01
C LEU A 169 -8.68 5.94 15.08
N ASP A 170 -8.36 7.21 14.89
CA ASP A 170 -8.72 8.28 15.84
C ASP A 170 -9.20 9.54 15.13
N GLU A 171 -9.98 10.36 15.84
CA GLU A 171 -10.34 11.72 15.45
C GLU A 171 -9.58 12.71 16.31
N TRP A 172 -8.63 13.41 15.69
CA TRP A 172 -7.81 14.41 16.33
C TRP A 172 -8.44 15.81 16.17
N ASN A 173 -8.25 16.67 17.19
CA ASN A 173 -8.67 18.07 17.19
C ASN A 173 -8.06 18.95 16.07
N TYR A 174 -7.19 18.41 15.20
CA TYR A 174 -6.65 19.04 13.99
C TYR A 174 -6.33 18.04 12.84
N GLY A 175 -6.88 16.81 12.84
CA GLY A 175 -6.59 15.75 11.84
C GLY A 175 -7.08 14.34 12.28
N HIS A 176 -6.50 13.25 11.77
CA HIS A 176 -6.69 11.87 12.29
C HIS A 176 -5.31 11.24 12.57
N ASP A 177 -5.03 10.80 13.81
CA ASP A 177 -3.79 10.05 14.09
C ASP A 177 -4.08 8.54 14.10
N GLY A 178 -3.33 7.78 13.33
CA GLY A 178 -3.62 6.36 13.10
C GLY A 178 -4.49 6.13 11.87
N GLU A 179 -3.95 5.38 10.91
CA GLU A 179 -4.67 4.89 9.74
C GLU A 179 -4.34 3.41 9.53
N ILE A 180 -5.35 2.61 9.17
CA ILE A 180 -5.11 1.28 8.60
C ILE A 180 -5.36 1.40 7.10
N GLN A 181 -4.35 1.06 6.31
CA GLN A 181 -4.41 1.14 4.86
C GLN A 181 -4.05 -0.21 4.23
N VAL A 182 -4.89 -0.66 3.30
CA VAL A 182 -4.68 -1.91 2.56
C VAL A 182 -4.35 -1.66 1.11
N PHE A 183 -3.46 -2.47 0.55
CA PHE A 183 -3.11 -2.43 -0.87
C PHE A 183 -3.30 -3.80 -1.51
N ARG A 184 -4.00 -3.84 -2.64
CA ARG A 184 -4.25 -5.07 -3.42
C ARG A 184 -2.95 -5.77 -3.82
N ARG A 185 -1.92 -4.97 -4.08
CA ARG A 185 -0.59 -5.41 -4.55
C ARG A 185 0.49 -5.21 -3.50
N PHE A 186 0.14 -5.16 -2.21
CA PHE A 186 1.06 -4.86 -1.11
C PHE A 186 2.43 -5.57 -1.19
N ARG A 187 2.42 -6.89 -1.41
CA ARG A 187 3.65 -7.69 -1.53
C ARG A 187 4.49 -7.31 -2.75
N GLN A 188 3.85 -7.07 -3.89
CA GLN A 188 4.54 -6.64 -5.11
C GLN A 188 5.12 -5.23 -4.91
N MET A 189 4.36 -4.31 -4.32
CA MET A 189 4.83 -2.96 -4.01
C MET A 189 6.07 -3.02 -3.11
N THR A 190 6.04 -3.85 -2.07
CA THR A 190 7.21 -4.07 -1.19
C THR A 190 8.40 -4.65 -1.96
N SER A 191 8.18 -5.63 -2.85
CA SER A 191 9.26 -6.20 -3.67
C SER A 191 9.89 -5.15 -4.59
N VAL A 192 9.06 -4.31 -5.21
CA VAL A 192 9.51 -3.20 -6.07
C VAL A 192 10.31 -2.19 -5.26
N ALA A 193 9.79 -1.74 -4.11
CA ALA A 193 10.48 -0.79 -3.24
C ALA A 193 11.84 -1.32 -2.76
N ARG A 194 11.92 -2.60 -2.39
CA ARG A 194 13.18 -3.26 -2.00
C ARG A 194 14.18 -3.32 -3.14
N GLN A 195 13.74 -3.68 -4.34
CA GLN A 195 14.59 -3.71 -5.52
C GLN A 195 15.10 -2.31 -5.87
N ALA A 196 14.21 -1.32 -5.90
CA ALA A 196 14.54 0.07 -6.17
C ALA A 196 15.54 0.62 -5.16
N ARG A 197 15.32 0.37 -3.86
CA ARG A 197 16.26 0.77 -2.80
C ARG A 197 17.62 0.12 -2.96
N ALA A 198 17.68 -1.18 -3.26
CA ALA A 198 18.95 -1.86 -3.50
C ALA A 198 19.69 -1.29 -4.72
N GLN A 199 18.97 -0.95 -5.79
CA GLN A 199 19.54 -0.31 -6.98
C GLN A 199 20.07 1.10 -6.69
N VAL A 200 19.31 1.92 -5.95
CA VAL A 200 19.73 3.28 -5.55
C VAL A 200 20.96 3.24 -4.67
N LEU A 201 20.96 2.42 -3.62
CA LEU A 201 22.09 2.31 -2.68
C LEU A 201 23.33 1.65 -3.31
N GLY A 202 23.16 0.94 -4.43
CA GLY A 202 24.27 0.36 -5.19
C GLY A 202 24.99 1.34 -6.14
N ARG A 203 24.50 2.58 -6.28
CA ARG A 203 25.12 3.58 -7.16
C ARG A 203 26.31 4.26 -6.48
N ALA A 204 27.27 4.70 -7.29
CA ALA A 204 28.41 5.48 -6.79
C ALA A 204 28.01 6.87 -6.28
N ASP A 205 26.93 7.43 -6.84
CA ASP A 205 26.35 8.74 -6.52
C ASP A 205 25.10 8.64 -5.62
N ALA A 206 24.93 7.52 -4.90
CA ALA A 206 23.78 7.32 -4.03
C ALA A 206 23.67 8.44 -2.98
N PRO A 207 22.49 9.09 -2.82
CA PRO A 207 22.29 10.06 -1.76
C PRO A 207 22.52 9.44 -0.38
N THR A 208 22.99 10.24 0.58
CA THR A 208 23.26 9.79 1.95
C THR A 208 22.20 10.22 2.95
N ASP A 209 21.49 11.32 2.69
CA ASP A 209 20.42 11.78 3.56
C ASP A 209 19.13 10.95 3.32
N PRO A 210 18.40 10.57 4.39
CA PRO A 210 17.25 9.67 4.26
C PRO A 210 16.15 10.17 3.32
N ASP A 211 15.88 11.47 3.28
CA ASP A 211 14.80 12.03 2.47
C ASP A 211 15.14 11.98 0.98
N SER A 212 16.36 12.36 0.58
CA SER A 212 16.80 12.23 -0.80
C SER A 212 16.93 10.77 -1.22
N VAL A 213 17.29 9.86 -0.32
CA VAL A 213 17.23 8.41 -0.59
C VAL A 213 15.80 7.98 -0.92
N ARG A 214 14.80 8.38 -0.13
CA ARG A 214 13.39 8.04 -0.38
C ARG A 214 12.92 8.55 -1.74
N VAL A 215 13.21 9.81 -2.05
CA VAL A 215 12.87 10.40 -3.36
C VAL A 215 13.50 9.61 -4.50
N ALA A 216 14.80 9.30 -4.41
CA ALA A 216 15.50 8.50 -5.42
C ALA A 216 14.92 7.08 -5.54
N VAL A 217 14.49 6.46 -4.43
CA VAL A 217 13.83 5.15 -4.43
C VAL A 217 12.47 5.22 -5.12
N TRP A 218 11.68 6.27 -4.90
CA TRP A 218 10.37 6.43 -5.55
C TRP A 218 10.51 6.55 -7.07
N ASP A 219 11.46 7.34 -7.55
CA ASP A 219 11.76 7.47 -8.98
C ASP A 219 12.29 6.17 -9.58
N GLU A 220 13.16 5.46 -8.86
CA GLU A 220 13.66 4.16 -9.33
C GLU A 220 12.57 3.08 -9.34
N ALA A 221 11.67 3.11 -8.36
CA ALA A 221 10.54 2.19 -8.27
C ALA A 221 9.59 2.31 -9.48
N GLU A 222 9.43 3.52 -10.04
CA GLU A 222 8.67 3.69 -11.29
C GLU A 222 9.34 3.02 -12.49
N LYS A 223 10.67 3.07 -12.57
CA LYS A 223 11.43 2.37 -13.62
C LYS A 223 11.34 0.87 -13.44
N VAL A 224 11.47 0.36 -12.21
CA VAL A 224 11.30 -1.06 -11.89
C VAL A 224 9.91 -1.57 -12.28
N ARG A 225 8.86 -0.76 -12.12
CA ARG A 225 7.50 -1.09 -12.59
C ARG A 225 7.34 -1.02 -14.11
N GLY A 226 8.28 -0.39 -14.82
CA GLY A 226 8.16 -0.08 -16.24
C GLY A 226 7.16 1.04 -16.54
N GLU A 227 6.80 1.85 -15.54
CA GLU A 227 5.74 2.86 -15.63
C GLU A 227 6.28 4.29 -15.78
N ALA A 228 7.59 4.50 -15.74
CA ALA A 228 8.20 5.84 -15.80
C ALA A 228 7.72 6.68 -17.02
N HIS A 229 7.48 6.03 -18.15
CA HIS A 229 6.98 6.68 -19.38
C HIS A 229 5.52 7.19 -19.27
N LEU A 230 4.76 6.73 -18.27
CA LEU A 230 3.39 7.17 -18.01
C LEU A 230 3.33 8.44 -17.15
N ARG A 231 4.47 8.89 -16.58
CA ARG A 231 4.58 10.19 -15.92
C ARG A 231 4.79 11.26 -16.99
N ILE A 232 3.71 11.67 -17.63
CA ILE A 232 3.75 12.67 -18.71
C ILE A 232 4.16 14.04 -18.19
N ARG A 233 3.70 14.40 -16.99
CA ARG A 233 3.86 15.73 -16.41
C ARG A 233 4.65 15.68 -15.12
N GLU A 234 5.70 16.48 -15.03
CA GLU A 234 6.62 16.56 -13.88
C GLU A 234 6.81 18.02 -13.49
N TRP A 235 6.77 18.33 -12.19
CA TRP A 235 7.09 19.67 -11.71
C TRP A 235 8.61 19.84 -11.62
N ARG A 236 9.16 20.84 -12.31
CA ARG A 236 10.59 21.14 -12.29
C ARG A 236 10.83 22.65 -12.27
N GLY A 237 11.56 23.12 -11.26
CA GLY A 237 11.77 24.55 -11.05
C GLY A 237 10.46 25.26 -10.71
N ALA A 238 9.98 26.10 -11.64
CA ALA A 238 8.79 26.94 -11.45
C ALA A 238 7.58 26.52 -12.31
N GLY A 239 7.64 25.36 -12.97
CA GLY A 239 6.56 24.95 -13.88
C GLY A 239 6.50 23.44 -14.12
N TYR A 240 5.43 23.03 -14.79
CA TYR A 240 5.29 21.66 -15.27
C TYR A 240 5.99 21.49 -16.61
N VAL A 241 6.73 20.40 -16.75
CA VAL A 241 7.41 20.00 -17.98
C VAL A 241 7.07 18.54 -18.31
N LEU A 242 7.47 18.07 -19.50
CA LEU A 242 7.39 16.65 -19.82
C LEU A 242 8.33 15.84 -18.92
N GLY A 243 7.82 14.75 -18.34
CA GLY A 243 8.67 13.81 -17.60
C GLY A 243 9.70 13.17 -18.54
N ALA A 244 10.93 12.95 -18.05
CA ALA A 244 12.06 12.59 -18.93
C ALA A 244 11.80 11.32 -19.77
N ALA A 245 11.32 10.24 -19.15
CA ALA A 245 11.01 9.00 -19.87
C ALA A 245 9.79 9.13 -20.81
N ALA A 246 8.86 10.03 -20.48
CA ALA A 246 7.73 10.35 -21.36
C ALA A 246 8.20 11.17 -22.56
N ALA A 247 9.09 12.15 -22.38
CA ALA A 247 9.63 13.00 -23.44
C ALA A 247 10.31 12.17 -24.54
N ASP A 248 11.14 11.18 -24.17
CA ASP A 248 11.78 10.28 -25.14
C ASP A 248 10.77 9.49 -25.98
N MET A 249 9.67 9.06 -25.37
CA MET A 249 8.59 8.34 -26.05
C MET A 249 7.76 9.27 -26.93
N LEU A 250 7.39 10.44 -26.41
CA LEU A 250 6.54 11.45 -27.05
C LEU A 250 7.22 12.14 -28.24
N ALA A 251 8.55 12.27 -28.20
CA ALA A 251 9.31 12.78 -29.33
C ALA A 251 9.11 11.95 -30.61
N ARG A 252 8.76 10.66 -30.50
CA ARG A 252 8.42 9.80 -31.65
C ARG A 252 7.09 10.15 -32.32
N ALA A 253 6.26 10.95 -31.66
CA ALA A 253 5.00 11.48 -32.15
C ALA A 253 5.07 13.00 -32.44
N ASP A 254 6.29 13.55 -32.50
CA ASP A 254 6.57 14.99 -32.63
C ASP A 254 6.01 15.85 -31.48
N VAL A 255 5.84 15.27 -30.29
CA VAL A 255 5.45 15.99 -29.07
C VAL A 255 6.69 16.22 -28.21
N ARG A 256 7.15 17.47 -28.13
CA ARG A 256 8.35 17.89 -27.39
C ARG A 256 8.04 18.75 -26.17
N SER A 257 6.80 19.24 -26.05
CA SER A 257 6.35 20.06 -24.94
C SER A 257 4.94 19.66 -24.46
N LEU A 258 4.52 20.20 -23.30
CA LEU A 258 3.13 20.07 -22.85
C LEU A 258 2.17 20.88 -23.73
N ASP A 259 2.65 21.94 -24.37
CA ASP A 259 1.85 22.75 -25.29
C ASP A 259 1.59 21.98 -26.59
N ASP A 260 2.59 21.29 -27.15
CA ASP A 260 2.43 20.40 -28.30
C ASP A 260 1.37 19.31 -28.01
N LEU A 261 1.40 18.76 -26.79
CA LEU A 261 0.44 17.78 -26.33
C LEU A 261 -0.98 18.39 -26.21
N ALA A 262 -1.09 19.63 -25.73
CA ALA A 262 -2.36 20.34 -25.62
C ALA A 262 -2.96 20.68 -26.99
N GLU A 263 -2.14 21.09 -27.95
CA GLU A 263 -2.55 21.39 -29.31
C GLU A 263 -3.02 20.13 -30.05
N LEU A 264 -2.30 19.02 -29.94
CA LEU A 264 -2.66 17.76 -30.60
C LEU A 264 -3.79 17.01 -29.90
N GLY A 265 -3.81 17.05 -28.57
CA GLY A 265 -4.71 16.27 -27.74
C GLY A 265 -4.26 14.82 -27.54
N ALA A 266 -4.89 14.15 -26.56
CA ALA A 266 -4.49 12.81 -26.12
C ALA A 266 -4.69 11.72 -27.19
N VAL A 267 -5.83 11.74 -27.89
CA VAL A 267 -6.18 10.70 -28.88
C VAL A 267 -5.25 10.76 -30.09
N GLU A 268 -5.02 11.96 -30.65
CA GLU A 268 -4.16 12.12 -31.82
C GLU A 268 -2.70 11.81 -31.50
N THR A 269 -2.21 12.27 -30.34
CA THR A 269 -0.87 11.89 -29.84
C THR A 269 -0.73 10.37 -29.75
N TYR A 270 -1.74 9.68 -29.21
CA TYR A 270 -1.72 8.22 -29.13
C TYR A 270 -1.76 7.54 -30.51
N ARG A 271 -2.50 8.09 -31.49
CA ARG A 271 -2.49 7.58 -32.88
C ARG A 271 -1.10 7.70 -33.50
N ARG A 272 -0.40 8.82 -33.31
CA ARG A 272 0.96 9.02 -33.80
C ARG A 272 1.95 8.07 -33.16
N LEU A 273 1.87 7.85 -31.84
CA LEU A 273 2.68 6.83 -31.15
C LEU A 273 2.41 5.42 -31.69
N ARG A 274 1.16 5.09 -32.01
CA ARG A 274 0.80 3.81 -32.64
C ARG A 274 1.37 3.70 -34.05
N ALA A 275 1.29 4.77 -34.85
CA ALA A 275 1.85 4.82 -36.21
C ALA A 275 3.38 4.70 -36.22
N ALA A 276 4.06 5.24 -35.20
CA ALA A 276 5.50 5.12 -34.99
C ALA A 276 5.94 3.77 -34.39
N GLU A 277 5.02 2.79 -34.28
CA GLU A 277 5.26 1.44 -33.73
C GLU A 277 6.03 1.43 -32.40
N VAL A 278 5.70 2.36 -31.49
CA VAL A 278 6.36 2.47 -30.19
C VAL A 278 6.22 1.16 -29.40
N PRO A 279 7.34 0.50 -29.02
CA PRO A 279 7.30 -0.75 -28.27
C PRO A 279 6.59 -0.59 -26.92
N GLY A 280 5.72 -1.53 -26.58
CA GLY A 280 5.05 -1.55 -25.27
C GLY A 280 3.92 -0.54 -25.10
N LEU A 281 3.45 0.11 -26.16
CA LEU A 281 2.32 1.03 -26.11
C LEU A 281 1.04 0.30 -25.66
N THR A 282 0.45 0.74 -24.54
CA THR A 282 -0.79 0.20 -23.97
C THR A 282 -1.83 1.31 -23.79
N PRO A 283 -3.12 0.98 -23.61
CA PRO A 283 -4.17 1.98 -23.32
C PRO A 283 -3.89 2.86 -22.10
N GLU A 284 -3.02 2.43 -21.18
CA GLU A 284 -2.58 3.25 -20.04
C GLU A 284 -1.91 4.55 -20.49
N MET A 285 -1.20 4.52 -21.62
CA MET A 285 -0.59 5.72 -22.20
C MET A 285 -1.68 6.72 -22.64
N LEU A 286 -2.78 6.26 -23.23
CA LEU A 286 -3.90 7.14 -23.61
C LEU A 286 -4.52 7.83 -22.38
N TRP A 287 -4.65 7.11 -21.27
CA TRP A 287 -5.15 7.68 -20.02
C TRP A 287 -4.12 8.62 -19.35
N ALA A 288 -2.83 8.33 -19.51
CA ALA A 288 -1.75 9.20 -19.05
C ALA A 288 -1.71 10.53 -19.80
N LEU A 289 -1.91 10.50 -21.12
CA LEU A 289 -2.03 11.69 -21.96
C LEU A 289 -3.25 12.54 -21.55
N GLU A 290 -4.43 11.91 -21.41
CA GLU A 290 -5.63 12.60 -20.93
C GLU A 290 -5.45 13.18 -19.52
N GLY A 291 -4.83 12.42 -18.62
CA GLY A 291 -4.52 12.87 -17.27
C GLY A 291 -3.62 14.10 -17.25
N ALA A 292 -2.61 14.14 -18.12
CA ALA A 292 -1.73 15.30 -18.26
C ALA A 292 -2.50 16.56 -18.67
N LEU A 293 -3.40 16.44 -19.64
CA LEU A 293 -4.22 17.55 -20.16
C LEU A 293 -5.27 18.02 -19.16
N THR A 294 -5.80 17.11 -18.34
CA THR A 294 -6.87 17.41 -17.37
C THR A 294 -6.36 17.65 -15.95
N ASN A 295 -5.04 17.67 -15.76
CA ASN A 295 -4.38 17.79 -14.45
C ASN A 295 -4.87 16.72 -13.45
N ARG A 296 -4.91 15.47 -13.90
CA ARG A 296 -5.42 14.31 -13.16
C ARG A 296 -4.48 13.13 -13.29
N ASP A 297 -4.43 12.28 -12.26
CA ASP A 297 -3.74 11.00 -12.37
C ASP A 297 -4.49 10.09 -13.36
N ARG A 298 -3.77 9.35 -14.22
CA ARG A 298 -4.37 8.42 -15.20
C ARG A 298 -5.37 7.43 -14.58
N ARG A 299 -5.14 7.02 -13.33
CA ARG A 299 -6.00 6.09 -12.58
C ARG A 299 -7.33 6.73 -12.20
N SER A 300 -7.37 8.05 -12.08
CA SER A 300 -8.58 8.82 -11.74
C SER A 300 -9.50 9.08 -12.94
N ILE A 301 -9.06 8.78 -14.17
CA ILE A 301 -9.90 8.98 -15.36
C ILE A 301 -11.11 8.05 -15.29
N ALA A 302 -12.30 8.65 -15.28
CA ALA A 302 -13.57 7.95 -15.11
C ALA A 302 -13.78 6.87 -16.20
N PRO A 303 -14.42 5.72 -15.88
CA PRO A 303 -14.68 4.65 -16.84
C PRO A 303 -15.40 5.13 -18.10
N GLU A 304 -16.36 6.05 -17.98
CA GLU A 304 -17.09 6.68 -19.08
C GLU A 304 -16.14 7.42 -20.01
N ARG A 305 -15.22 8.21 -19.44
CA ARG A 305 -14.22 8.94 -20.23
C ARG A 305 -13.24 8.00 -20.90
N ARG A 306 -12.79 6.93 -20.23
CA ARG A 306 -11.95 5.89 -20.86
C ARG A 306 -12.65 5.24 -22.05
N ARG A 307 -13.95 4.94 -21.94
CA ARG A 307 -14.76 4.41 -23.05
C ARG A 307 -14.87 5.42 -24.20
N ALA A 308 -15.12 6.68 -23.91
CA ALA A 308 -15.17 7.75 -24.92
C ALA A 308 -13.84 7.88 -25.67
N LEU A 309 -12.71 7.94 -24.96
CA LEU A 309 -11.37 8.00 -25.55
C LEU A 309 -11.08 6.81 -26.48
N LEU A 310 -11.49 5.60 -26.09
CA LEU A 310 -11.35 4.41 -26.94
C LEU A 310 -12.27 4.44 -28.16
N ALA A 311 -13.48 4.98 -28.03
CA ALA A 311 -14.39 5.17 -29.15
C ALA A 311 -13.86 6.21 -30.15
N GLU A 312 -13.36 7.34 -29.66
CA GLU A 312 -12.69 8.38 -30.45
C GLU A 312 -11.44 7.84 -31.16
N LEU A 313 -10.68 6.95 -30.51
CA LEU A 313 -9.50 6.32 -31.09
C LEU A 313 -9.86 5.42 -32.30
N GLY A 314 -11.06 4.84 -32.32
CA GLY A 314 -11.51 3.91 -33.35
C GLY A 314 -10.88 2.51 -33.24
N PRO A 315 -11.29 1.56 -34.10
CA PRO A 315 -10.71 0.21 -34.13
C PRO A 315 -9.20 0.30 -34.40
N GLY A 316 -8.40 -0.33 -33.53
CA GLY A 316 -6.98 -0.52 -33.80
C GLY A 316 -6.75 -1.53 -34.92
N PRO A 317 -5.57 -1.55 -35.56
CA PRO A 317 -5.21 -2.64 -36.46
C PRO A 317 -5.33 -3.97 -35.69
N GLU A 318 -5.82 -5.02 -36.38
CA GLU A 318 -5.92 -6.36 -35.79
C GLU A 318 -4.59 -6.72 -35.11
N PRO A 319 -4.63 -7.23 -33.86
CA PRO A 319 -3.41 -7.68 -33.21
C PRO A 319 -2.78 -8.75 -34.09
N LYS A 320 -1.58 -8.49 -34.63
CA LYS A 320 -0.78 -9.53 -35.31
C LYS A 320 -0.73 -10.73 -34.38
N SER A 321 -1.36 -11.83 -34.81
CA SER A 321 -1.46 -13.04 -33.99
C SER A 321 -0.06 -13.47 -33.58
N ARG A 322 0.28 -13.27 -32.31
CA ARG A 322 1.51 -13.86 -31.78
C ARG A 322 1.28 -15.37 -31.82
N PRO A 323 2.13 -16.16 -32.50
CA PRO A 323 1.97 -17.60 -32.49
C PRO A 323 1.96 -18.03 -31.03
N ARG A 324 0.85 -18.65 -30.61
CA ARG A 324 0.71 -19.22 -29.26
C ARG A 324 1.91 -20.10 -29.05
N ARG A 325 2.84 -19.68 -28.19
CA ARG A 325 3.94 -20.53 -27.73
C ARG A 325 3.27 -21.67 -26.99
N ARG A 326 3.03 -22.80 -27.68
CA ARG A 326 2.48 -24.00 -27.07
C ARG A 326 3.43 -24.37 -25.95
N TYR A 327 3.00 -24.17 -24.72
CA TYR A 327 3.69 -24.68 -23.56
C TYR A 327 3.76 -26.20 -23.72
N ARG A 328 4.92 -26.73 -24.13
CA ARG A 328 5.22 -28.16 -23.99
C ARG A 328 5.56 -28.36 -22.52
N ALA A 329 4.65 -29.00 -21.78
CA ALA A 329 4.97 -29.47 -20.45
C ALA A 329 6.26 -30.30 -20.50
N PRO A 330 7.20 -30.14 -19.55
CA PRO A 330 8.35 -31.03 -19.46
C PRO A 330 7.86 -32.45 -19.19
N ILE A 331 8.11 -33.34 -20.15
CA ILE A 331 7.90 -34.79 -19.99
C ILE A 331 8.86 -35.22 -18.88
N ARG A 332 8.34 -35.63 -17.72
CA ARG A 332 9.15 -36.30 -16.71
C ARG A 332 9.60 -37.66 -17.27
N PRO A 333 10.88 -38.02 -17.18
CA PRO A 333 11.31 -39.38 -17.54
C PRO A 333 10.67 -40.37 -16.57
N ILE A 334 10.00 -41.38 -17.12
CA ILE A 334 9.55 -42.55 -16.36
C ILE A 334 10.81 -43.37 -16.09
N HIS A 335 11.32 -43.33 -14.87
CA HIS A 335 12.29 -44.32 -14.41
C HIS A 335 11.56 -45.67 -14.29
N ARG A 336 12.05 -46.67 -15.03
CA ARG A 336 11.79 -48.09 -14.76
C ARG A 336 12.70 -48.57 -13.65
#